data_AF-W2M6A2-F1
#
_entry.id   AF-W2M6A2-F1
#
_cell.length_a   1.000
_cell.length_b   1.000
_cell.length_c   1.000
_cell.angle_alpha   90.00
_cell.angle_beta   90.00
_cell.angle_gamma   90.00
#
_symmetry.space_group_name_H-M   'P 1'
#
loop_
_entity.id
_entity.type
_entity.pdbx_description
1 polymer ?
#
loop_
_entity_poly.entity_id
_entity_poly.type
_entity_poly.pdbx_seq_one_letter_code
_entity_poly.pdbx_strand_id
1 'polypeptide(L)'
;MDARASLTRLAYLGRPWRPYSRVVFQNSELSDVVNPEGWKRWNNDTNTANIFYKEFNNSGPGAAIDQRVPFSGQLNEAVVISDILGENYGSEWWVDTEYL
;
A
#
# COMPACT_ATOMS: atom_id res chain seq x y z
N MET A 1 11.38 -0.47 33.69
CA MET A 1 10.83 0.36 32.61
C MET A 1 11.56 -0.05 31.35
N ASP A 2 10.96 -0.93 30.56
CA ASP A 2 11.64 -1.50 29.40
C ASP A 2 11.60 -0.46 28.26
N ALA A 3 12.74 0.14 27.96
CA ALA A 3 12.91 1.19 26.98
C ALA A 3 12.91 0.61 25.55
N ARG A 4 11.85 -0.11 25.18
CA ARG A 4 11.59 -0.43 23.79
C ARG A 4 11.06 0.81 23.11
N ALA A 5 11.83 1.38 22.18
CA ALA A 5 11.35 2.45 21.33
C ALA A 5 10.05 1.99 20.65
N SER A 6 8.94 2.66 20.95
CA SER A 6 7.67 2.40 20.29
C SER A 6 7.82 2.72 18.80
N LEU A 7 7.54 1.73 17.95
CA LEU A 7 7.54 1.90 16.50
C LEU A 7 6.18 2.38 15.97
N THR A 8 5.24 2.64 16.87
CA THR A 8 3.88 3.10 16.56
C THR A 8 3.96 4.35 15.69
N ARG A 9 3.30 4.32 14.53
CA ARG A 9 3.17 5.40 13.54
C ARG A 9 4.49 5.87 12.90
N LEU A 10 5.56 5.07 12.94
CA LEU A 10 6.85 5.44 12.34
C LEU A 10 7.02 5.02 10.87
N ALA A 11 6.26 4.03 10.40
CA ALA A 11 6.36 3.51 9.04
C ALA A 11 5.33 4.15 8.10
N TYR A 12 5.64 4.13 6.80
CA TYR A 12 4.72 4.53 5.73
C TYR A 12 4.55 3.35 4.78
N LEU A 13 3.36 3.22 4.20
CA LEU A 13 3.02 2.22 3.17
C LEU A 13 3.88 2.38 1.92
N GLY A 14 4.33 3.59 1.61
CA GLY A 14 5.22 3.83 0.47
C GLY A 14 5.55 5.29 0.21
N ARG A 15 6.49 5.50 -0.71
CA ARG A 15 6.93 6.80 -1.21
C ARG A 15 7.23 6.71 -2.72
N PRO A 16 6.73 7.62 -3.55
CA PRO A 16 6.91 7.49 -5.00
C PRO A 16 8.30 7.94 -5.40
N TRP A 17 9.15 6.98 -5.80
CA TRP A 17 10.48 7.29 -6.32
C TRP A 17 10.41 7.96 -7.71
N ARG A 18 9.37 7.63 -8.50
CA ARG A 18 9.15 8.16 -9.85
C ARG A 18 7.69 8.62 -10.04
N PRO A 19 7.41 9.52 -11.01
CA PRO A 19 6.09 10.17 -11.16
C PRO A 19 4.89 9.27 -11.45
N TYR A 20 5.09 7.98 -11.75
CA TYR A 20 4.04 7.01 -12.12
C TYR A 20 4.06 5.77 -11.21
N SER A 21 4.53 5.90 -9.98
CA SER A 21 4.54 4.79 -9.02
C SER A 21 3.10 4.30 -8.73
N ARG A 22 2.89 2.98 -8.70
CA ARG A 22 1.58 2.35 -8.47
C ARG A 22 1.72 1.29 -7.38
N VAL A 23 0.91 1.38 -6.32
CA VAL A 23 0.89 0.43 -5.21
C VAL A 23 -0.54 0.34 -4.69
N VAL A 24 -1.01 -0.88 -4.42
CA VAL A 24 -2.26 -1.13 -3.71
C VAL A 24 -1.98 -2.04 -2.52
N PHE A 25 -2.38 -1.62 -1.32
CA PHE A 25 -2.48 -2.51 -0.16
C PHE A 25 -3.92 -2.97 -0.05
N GLN A 26 -4.18 -4.28 -0.17
CA GLN A 26 -5.53 -4.80 -0.10
C GLN A 26 -5.64 -6.06 0.73
N ASN A 27 -6.79 -6.24 1.40
CA ASN A 27 -7.12 -7.42 2.22
C ASN A 27 -6.01 -7.76 3.24
N SER A 28 -5.36 -6.75 3.79
CA SER A 28 -4.19 -6.90 4.66
C SER A 28 -4.48 -6.37 6.06
N GLU A 29 -3.90 -7.02 7.08
CA GLU A 29 -3.88 -6.48 8.44
C GLU A 29 -2.69 -5.52 8.61
N LEU A 30 -2.98 -4.26 8.92
CA LEU A 30 -1.99 -3.21 9.16
C LEU A 30 -1.90 -2.95 10.66
N SER A 31 -0.74 -3.24 11.25
CA SER A 31 -0.47 -2.94 12.66
C SER A 31 -0.29 -1.43 12.91
N ASP A 32 -0.18 -1.04 14.18
CA ASP A 32 -0.10 0.36 14.61
C ASP A 32 1.22 1.06 14.23
N VAL A 33 2.14 0.33 13.59
CA VAL A 33 3.39 0.88 13.03
C VAL A 33 3.13 1.88 11.91
N VAL A 34 2.00 1.76 11.20
CA VAL A 34 1.65 2.61 10.05
C VAL A 34 1.29 4.01 10.54
N ASN A 35 1.97 5.01 9.98
CA ASN A 35 1.67 6.41 10.20
C ASN A 35 0.26 6.74 9.68
N PRO A 36 -0.55 7.56 10.38
CA PRO A 36 -1.90 7.91 9.92
C PRO A 36 -1.94 8.56 8.53
N GLU A 37 -0.89 9.29 8.13
CA GLU A 37 -0.73 9.83 6.77
C GLU A 37 -0.68 8.71 5.70
N GLY A 38 -0.26 7.50 6.09
CA GLY A 38 -0.15 6.30 5.27
C GLY A 38 1.00 6.35 4.27
N TRP A 39 1.07 7.40 3.47
CA TRP A 39 2.01 7.56 2.36
C TRP A 39 2.81 8.86 2.51
N LYS A 40 4.03 8.89 1.98
CA LYS A 40 4.90 10.07 2.10
C LYS A 40 5.50 10.45 0.76
N ARG A 41 5.60 11.75 0.48
CA ARG A 41 6.37 12.24 -0.68
C ARG A 41 7.83 11.80 -0.57
N TRP A 42 8.51 11.52 -1.68
CA TRP A 42 9.94 11.16 -1.65
C TRP A 42 10.83 12.34 -1.23
N ASN A 43 10.48 13.55 -1.66
CA ASN A 43 11.07 14.84 -1.31
C ASN A 43 10.08 15.97 -1.62
N ASN A 44 10.48 17.23 -1.42
CA ASN A 44 9.60 18.38 -1.65
C ASN A 44 9.17 18.54 -3.12
N ASP A 45 10.02 18.11 -4.07
CA ASP A 45 9.79 18.20 -5.51
C ASP A 45 9.03 17.00 -6.10
N THR A 46 8.52 16.11 -5.23
CA THR A 46 7.83 14.89 -5.66
C THR A 46 6.50 15.23 -6.34
N ASN A 47 6.40 14.94 -7.63
CA ASN A 47 5.14 14.99 -8.36
C ASN A 47 4.24 13.80 -7.96
N THR A 48 3.04 14.11 -7.48
CA THR A 48 2.02 13.13 -7.05
C THR A 48 0.77 13.13 -7.94
N ALA A 49 0.79 13.86 -9.07
CA ALA A 49 -0.37 13.97 -9.94
C ALA A 49 -0.70 12.66 -10.68
N ASN A 50 0.31 11.83 -10.98
CA ASN A 50 0.16 10.64 -11.84
C ASN A 50 0.48 9.31 -11.11
N ILE A 51 0.58 9.33 -9.78
CA ILE A 51 0.80 8.11 -8.99
C ILE A 51 -0.54 7.40 -8.74
N PHE A 52 -0.49 6.11 -8.42
CA PHE A 52 -1.67 5.31 -8.11
C PHE A 52 -1.48 4.58 -6.77
N TYR A 53 -1.69 5.29 -5.67
CA TYR A 53 -1.57 4.75 -4.31
C TYR A 53 -2.94 4.54 -3.71
N LYS A 54 -3.30 3.28 -3.49
CA LYS A 54 -4.63 2.90 -3.03
C LYS A 54 -4.62 1.87 -1.91
N GLU A 55 -5.70 1.84 -1.17
CA GLU A 55 -5.99 0.82 -0.16
C GLU A 55 -7.38 0.20 -0.41
N PHE A 56 -7.57 -1.07 -0.05
CA PHE A 56 -8.87 -1.74 -0.13
C PHE A 56 -9.03 -2.79 0.97
N ASN A 57 -10.11 -2.70 1.75
CA ASN A 57 -10.49 -3.72 2.73
C ASN A 57 -9.35 -4.17 3.67
N ASN A 58 -8.51 -3.21 4.10
CA ASN A 58 -7.48 -3.47 5.11
C ASN A 58 -8.09 -3.40 6.52
N SER A 59 -7.49 -4.12 7.45
CA SER A 59 -7.93 -4.21 8.84
C SER A 59 -6.79 -3.89 9.82
N GLY A 60 -7.09 -3.83 11.12
CA GLY A 60 -6.11 -3.58 12.16
C GLY A 60 -5.89 -2.10 12.48
N PRO A 61 -5.11 -1.81 13.54
CA PRO A 61 -4.98 -0.45 14.10
C PRO A 61 -4.29 0.57 13.17
N GLY A 62 -3.53 0.12 12.17
CA GLY A 62 -2.91 0.98 11.15
C GLY A 62 -3.76 1.23 9.91
N ALA A 63 -4.93 0.57 9.79
CA ALA A 63 -5.81 0.67 8.62
C ALA A 63 -6.78 1.85 8.65
N ALA A 64 -6.77 2.67 9.70
CA ALA A 64 -7.58 3.89 9.74
C ALA A 64 -7.20 4.85 8.60
N ILE A 65 -8.20 5.34 7.86
CA ILE A 65 -8.03 6.09 6.61
C ILE A 65 -8.31 7.59 6.72
N ASP A 66 -8.80 8.05 7.86
CA ASP A 66 -9.29 9.41 8.13
C ASP A 66 -8.21 10.50 7.99
N GLN A 67 -6.94 10.11 8.10
CA GLN A 67 -5.77 11.01 8.04
C GLN A 67 -4.88 10.77 6.84
N ARG A 68 -5.28 9.92 5.89
CA ARG A 68 -4.48 9.62 4.71
C ARG A 68 -4.22 10.88 3.90
N VAL A 69 -3.01 10.98 3.37
CA VAL A 69 -2.62 12.09 2.50
C VAL A 69 -3.53 12.17 1.27
N PRO A 70 -3.86 13.38 0.79
CA PRO A 70 -4.88 13.61 -0.24
C PRO A 70 -4.52 13.04 -1.62
N PHE A 71 -3.26 12.66 -1.85
CA PHE A 71 -2.83 12.03 -3.10
C PHE A 71 -2.97 10.50 -3.11
N SER A 72 -3.43 9.90 -2.01
CA SER A 72 -3.84 8.49 -1.95
C SER A 72 -5.37 8.36 -2.01
N GLY A 73 -5.91 7.14 -2.07
CA GLY A 73 -7.35 6.95 -1.91
C GLY A 73 -7.76 5.51 -1.67
N GLN A 74 -9.07 5.27 -1.51
CA GLN A 74 -9.62 3.93 -1.37
C GLN A 74 -10.15 3.41 -2.71
N LEU A 75 -10.09 2.10 -2.91
CA LEU A 75 -10.86 1.42 -3.96
C LEU A 75 -12.22 0.97 -3.39
N ASN A 76 -13.15 0.73 -4.30
CA ASN A 76 -14.44 0.10 -3.96
C ASN A 76 -14.43 -1.41 -4.16
N GLU A 77 -13.43 -1.93 -4.88
CA GLU A 77 -13.23 -3.35 -5.19
C GLU A 77 -11.74 -3.68 -5.17
N ALA A 78 -11.40 -4.94 -4.95
CA ALA A 78 -10.02 -5.42 -5.00
C ALA A 78 -9.46 -5.35 -6.42
N VAL A 79 -8.17 -5.04 -6.56
CA VAL A 79 -7.45 -5.27 -7.82
C VAL A 79 -7.35 -6.77 -8.04
N VAL A 80 -7.72 -7.23 -9.23
CA VAL A 80 -7.61 -8.63 -9.61
C VAL A 80 -6.18 -8.96 -10.02
N ILE A 81 -5.71 -10.15 -9.68
CA ILE A 81 -4.32 -10.56 -9.93
C ILE A 81 -3.97 -10.60 -11.43
N SER A 82 -4.95 -10.85 -12.31
CA SER A 82 -4.75 -10.81 -13.77
C SER A 82 -4.40 -9.41 -14.29
N ASP A 83 -4.83 -8.33 -13.62
CA ASP A 83 -4.42 -6.95 -13.98
C ASP A 83 -2.92 -6.71 -13.75
N ILE A 84 -2.29 -7.52 -12.89
CA ILE A 84 -0.88 -7.38 -12.48
C ILE A 84 0.01 -8.38 -13.19
N LEU A 85 -0.41 -9.65 -13.24
CA LEU A 85 0.39 -10.75 -13.78
C LEU A 85 -0.01 -11.15 -15.21
N GLY A 86 -1.09 -10.57 -15.76
CA GLY A 86 -1.68 -10.92 -17.04
C GLY A 86 -2.71 -12.05 -16.94
N GLU A 87 -3.60 -12.13 -17.93
CA GLU A 87 -4.73 -13.09 -17.94
C GLU A 87 -4.30 -14.56 -17.83
N ASN A 88 -3.12 -14.90 -18.35
CA ASN A 88 -2.65 -16.29 -18.42
C ASN A 88 -1.78 -16.70 -17.22
N TYR A 89 -1.64 -15.85 -16.18
CA TYR A 89 -0.67 -16.07 -15.10
C TYR A 89 -0.75 -17.47 -14.46
N GLY A 90 -1.96 -18.04 -14.32
CA GLY A 90 -2.15 -19.38 -13.75
C GLY A 90 -1.64 -20.54 -14.61
N SER A 91 -1.21 -20.27 -15.85
CA SER A 91 -0.58 -21.25 -16.75
C SER A 91 0.87 -20.92 -17.08
N GLU A 92 1.41 -19.84 -16.50
CA GLU A 92 2.78 -19.42 -16.73
C GLU A 92 3.77 -20.29 -15.94
N TRP A 93 4.86 -20.73 -16.60
CA TRP A 93 5.84 -21.65 -16.01
C TRP A 93 6.58 -21.11 -14.78
N TRP A 94 6.56 -19.79 -14.59
CA TRP A 94 7.21 -19.09 -13.47
C TRP A 94 6.28 -18.86 -12.29
N VAL A 95 4.99 -19.20 -12.41
CA VAL A 95 4.00 -19.13 -11.33
C VAL A 95 3.79 -20.51 -10.72
N ASP A 96 4.12 -20.64 -9.44
CA ASP A 96 3.72 -21.80 -8.66
C ASP A 96 2.29 -21.59 -8.13
N THR A 97 1.34 -22.32 -8.72
CA THR A 97 -0.08 -22.17 -8.39
C THR A 97 -0.48 -22.79 -7.05
N GLU A 98 0.40 -23.56 -6.40
CA GLU A 98 0.12 -24.12 -5.07
C GLU A 98 0.07 -23.04 -3.97
N TYR A 99 0.62 -21.85 -4.24
CA TYR A 99 0.72 -20.72 -3.30
C TYR A 99 -0.14 -19.51 -3.69
N LEU A 100 -1.07 -19.66 -4.63
CA LEU A 100 -2.07 -18.64 -4.96
C LEU A 100 -3.30 -18.76 -4.04
#